data_AF-A0A7X0RQN6-F1
#
_entry.id   AF-A0A7X0RQN6-F1
#
_cell.length_a   1.000
_cell.length_b   1.000
_cell.length_c   1.000
_cell.angle_alpha   90.00
_cell.angle_beta   90.00
_cell.angle_gamma   90.00
#
_symmetry.space_group_name_H-M   'P 1'
#
loop_
_entity.id
_entity.type
_entity.pdbx_description
1 polymer ?
#
loop_
_entity_poly.entity_id
_entity_poly.type
_entity_poly.pdbx_seq_one_letter_code
_entity_poly.pdbx_strand_id
1 'polypeptide(L)'
;MKRTWSVGLLAGLISGVVSIGLYYLLIAVTGFHFKQLNPVSILIASVVSNLVGAFIYVKLREKTARPRLHYTWIAIGFALLLTLMDWAYPPEPHIGDISAPIHAIVVSISIILIPNRLRRSNR
;
A
#
# COMPACT_ATOMS: atom_id res chain seq x y z
N MET A 1 -19.41 4.30 7.07
CA MET A 1 -19.01 3.12 6.27
C MET A 1 -18.80 3.41 4.78
N LYS A 2 -19.80 3.93 4.03
CA LYS A 2 -19.65 4.19 2.57
C LYS A 2 -18.39 5.00 2.23
N ARG A 3 -18.15 6.11 2.94
CA ARG A 3 -16.95 6.95 2.77
C ARG A 3 -15.63 6.22 3.03
N THR A 4 -15.58 5.31 4.01
CA THR A 4 -14.38 4.51 4.33
C THR A 4 -14.02 3.61 3.15
N TRP A 5 -15.00 2.90 2.61
CA TRP A 5 -14.85 2.09 1.40
C TRP A 5 -14.39 2.91 0.21
N SER A 6 -15.04 4.05 -0.06
CA SER A 6 -14.68 4.91 -1.20
C SER A 6 -13.26 5.46 -1.09
N VAL A 7 -12.81 5.87 0.11
CA VAL A 7 -11.44 6.37 0.30
C VAL A 7 -10.41 5.25 0.17
N GLY A 8 -10.68 4.08 0.75
CA GLY A 8 -9.78 2.92 0.61
C GLY A 8 -9.67 2.46 -0.84
N LEU A 9 -10.80 2.38 -1.57
CA LEU A 9 -10.82 2.04 -2.99
C LEU A 9 -10.05 3.08 -3.81
N LEU A 10 -10.28 4.37 -3.58
CA LEU A 10 -9.57 5.44 -4.28
C LEU A 10 -8.06 5.38 -4.04
N ALA A 11 -7.63 5.24 -2.78
CA ALA A 11 -6.22 5.12 -2.43
C ALA A 11 -5.59 3.90 -3.11
N GLY A 12 -6.31 2.77 -3.10
CA GLY A 12 -5.87 1.52 -3.71
C GLY A 12 -5.79 1.54 -5.23
N LEU A 13 -6.75 2.18 -5.91
CA LEU A 13 -6.70 2.35 -7.37
C LEU A 13 -5.55 3.25 -7.77
N ILE A 14 -5.36 4.38 -7.08
CA ILE A 14 -4.25 5.30 -7.36
C ILE A 14 -2.91 4.59 -7.10
N SER A 15 -2.76 3.93 -5.95
CA SER A 15 -1.51 3.21 -5.66
C SER A 15 -1.27 2.05 -6.61
N GLY A 16 -2.31 1.33 -7.01
CA GLY A 16 -2.22 0.24 -7.97
C GLY A 16 -1.73 0.71 -9.33
N VAL A 17 -2.34 1.76 -9.90
CA VAL A 17 -1.92 2.32 -11.20
C VAL A 17 -0.48 2.83 -11.15
N VAL A 18 -0.11 3.58 -10.11
CA VAL A 18 1.27 4.09 -9.95
C VAL A 18 2.26 2.92 -9.80
N SER A 19 1.91 1.89 -9.03
CA SER A 19 2.75 0.72 -8.82
C SER A 19 2.90 -0.14 -10.08
N ILE A 20 1.87 -0.23 -10.92
CA ILE A 20 1.97 -0.90 -12.23
C ILE A 20 2.92 -0.15 -13.15
N GLY A 21 2.86 1.18 -13.17
CA GLY A 21 3.81 2.01 -13.92
C GLY A 21 5.25 1.78 -13.45
N LEU A 22 5.45 1.79 -12.12
CA LEU A 22 6.76 1.48 -11.53
C LEU A 22 7.23 0.06 -11.84
N TYR A 23 6.34 -0.93 -11.77
CA TYR A 23 6.64 -2.33 -12.12
C TYR A 23 7.21 -2.44 -13.54
N TYR A 24 6.55 -1.84 -14.54
CA TYR A 24 7.06 -1.87 -15.91
C TYR A 24 8.40 -1.13 -16.07
N LEU A 25 8.59 -0.02 -15.36
CA LEU A 25 9.89 0.68 -15.34
C LEU A 25 10.99 -0.22 -14.76
N LEU A 26 10.71 -0.90 -13.64
CA LEU A 26 11.68 -1.76 -12.98
C LEU A 26 12.02 -2.99 -13.83
N ILE A 27 11.03 -3.62 -14.49
CA ILE A 27 11.30 -4.70 -15.46
C ILE A 27 12.20 -4.20 -16.58
N ALA A 28 11.92 -3.01 -17.14
CA ALA A 28 12.69 -2.46 -18.24
C ALA A 28 14.16 -2.20 -17.87
N VAL A 29 14.44 -1.85 -16.60
CA VAL A 29 15.79 -1.56 -16.09
C VAL A 29 16.53 -2.82 -15.63
N THR A 30 15.83 -3.74 -14.97
CA THR A 30 16.45 -4.91 -14.31
C THR A 30 16.39 -6.19 -15.14
N GLY A 31 15.44 -6.30 -16.07
CA GLY A 31 15.13 -7.52 -16.79
C GLY A 31 14.39 -8.58 -15.96
N PHE A 32 14.08 -8.33 -14.68
CA PHE A 32 13.41 -9.30 -13.82
C PHE A 32 11.91 -9.34 -14.07
N HIS A 33 11.38 -10.54 -14.29
CA HIS A 33 9.94 -10.77 -14.49
C HIS A 33 9.48 -12.00 -13.71
N PHE A 34 8.35 -11.88 -13.02
CA PHE A 34 7.85 -12.89 -12.10
C PHE A 34 6.38 -13.19 -12.36
N LYS A 35 5.96 -14.46 -12.27
CA LYS A 35 4.55 -14.82 -12.55
C LYS A 35 3.58 -14.26 -11.51
N GLN A 36 3.98 -14.30 -10.24
CA GLN A 36 3.20 -13.80 -9.10
C GLN A 36 3.10 -12.28 -9.04
N LEU A 37 4.09 -11.56 -9.59
CA LEU A 37 4.12 -10.09 -9.58
C LEU A 37 3.76 -9.58 -10.96
N ASN A 38 2.47 -9.30 -11.17
CA ASN A 38 1.92 -8.86 -12.44
C ASN A 38 0.90 -7.73 -12.20
N PRO A 39 0.44 -7.03 -13.25
CA PRO A 39 -0.44 -5.86 -13.06
C PRO A 39 -1.72 -6.16 -12.30
N VAL A 40 -2.30 -7.36 -12.48
CA VAL A 40 -3.53 -7.76 -11.81
C VAL A 40 -3.27 -7.98 -10.32
N SER A 41 -2.22 -8.72 -9.96
CA SER A 41 -1.89 -8.96 -8.55
C SER A 41 -1.50 -7.66 -7.82
N ILE A 42 -0.76 -6.77 -8.48
CA ILE A 42 -0.40 -5.44 -7.94
C ILE A 42 -1.64 -4.59 -7.67
N LEU A 43 -2.59 -4.55 -8.61
CA LEU A 43 -3.83 -3.77 -8.45
C LEU A 43 -4.69 -4.32 -7.31
N ILE A 44 -4.90 -5.64 -7.28
CA ILE A 44 -5.71 -6.29 -6.24
C ILE A 44 -5.08 -6.08 -4.87
N ALA A 45 -3.78 -6.33 -4.71
CA ALA A 45 -3.07 -6.15 -3.45
C ALA A 45 -3.11 -4.69 -2.98
N SER A 46 -2.97 -3.74 -3.91
CA SER A 46 -3.08 -2.30 -3.65
C SER A 46 -4.47 -1.92 -3.13
N VAL A 47 -5.53 -2.41 -3.77
CA VAL A 47 -6.92 -2.16 -3.37
C VAL A 47 -7.21 -2.77 -2.00
N VAL A 48 -6.92 -4.05 -1.82
CA VAL A 48 -7.21 -4.76 -0.56
C VAL A 48 -6.45 -4.12 0.62
N SER A 49 -5.16 -3.85 0.46
CA SER A 49 -4.33 -3.24 1.51
C SER A 49 -4.85 -1.85 1.91
N ASN A 50 -5.26 -1.02 0.96
CA ASN A 50 -5.78 0.31 1.25
C ASN A 50 -7.21 0.30 1.81
N LEU A 51 -8.05 -0.67 1.44
CA LEU A 51 -9.34 -0.89 2.09
C LEU A 51 -9.15 -1.21 3.56
N VAL A 52 -8.30 -2.18 3.88
CA VAL A 52 -7.94 -2.54 5.25
C VAL A 52 -7.34 -1.35 5.98
N GLY A 53 -6.41 -0.62 5.35
CA GLY A 53 -5.80 0.59 5.89
C GLY A 53 -6.83 1.67 6.26
N ALA A 54 -7.85 1.88 5.42
CA ALA A 54 -8.93 2.84 5.70
C ALA A 54 -9.74 2.45 6.94
N PHE A 55 -10.03 1.15 7.13
CA PHE A 55 -10.70 0.66 8.34
C PHE A 55 -9.84 0.82 9.59
N ILE A 56 -8.56 0.46 9.51
CA ILE A 56 -7.60 0.65 10.60
C ILE A 56 -7.56 2.12 11.02
N TYR A 57 -7.46 3.04 10.05
CA TYR A 57 -7.42 4.47 10.33
C TYR A 57 -8.69 4.97 11.04
N VAL A 58 -9.88 4.52 10.60
CA VAL A 58 -11.15 4.87 11.27
C VAL A 58 -11.16 4.38 12.71
N LYS A 59 -10.72 3.14 12.96
CA LYS A 59 -10.63 2.61 14.32
C LYS A 59 -9.63 3.34 15.20
N LEU A 60 -8.50 3.76 14.64
CA LEU A 60 -7.55 4.59 15.38
C LEU A 60 -8.14 5.95 15.74
N ARG A 61 -8.93 6.57 14.85
CA ARG A 61 -9.60 7.85 15.17
C ARG A 61 -10.56 7.77 16.35
N GLU A 62 -11.17 6.61 16.58
CA GLU A 62 -12.06 6.36 17.72
C GLU A 62 -11.28 6.13 19.03
N LYS A 63 -9.99 5.76 18.96
CA LYS A 63 -9.21 5.25 20.11
C LYS A 63 -8.01 6.09 20.52
N THR A 64 -7.53 7.02 19.69
CA THR A 64 -6.32 7.80 19.98
C THR A 64 -6.44 9.25 19.56
N ALA A 65 -5.77 10.15 20.31
CA ALA A 65 -5.63 11.56 19.97
C ALA A 65 -4.72 11.80 18.75
N ARG A 66 -3.87 10.83 18.37
CA ARG A 66 -2.90 10.96 17.26
C ARG A 66 -3.07 9.87 16.20
N PRO A 67 -4.26 9.72 15.58
CA PRO A 67 -4.56 8.60 14.68
C PRO A 67 -3.68 8.56 13.44
N ARG A 68 -3.26 9.72 12.91
CA ARG A 68 -2.35 9.80 11.76
C ARG A 68 -0.98 9.19 12.05
N LEU A 69 -0.41 9.51 13.21
CA LEU A 69 0.91 9.01 13.61
C LEU A 69 0.88 7.49 13.78
N HIS A 70 -0.11 6.98 14.51
CA HIS A 70 -0.26 5.54 14.75
C HIS A 70 -0.48 4.77 13.45
N TYR A 71 -1.35 5.30 12.57
CA TYR A 71 -1.59 4.70 11.27
C TYR A 71 -0.34 4.69 10.40
N THR A 72 0.43 5.78 10.39
CA THR A 72 1.68 5.86 9.64
C THR A 72 2.67 4.79 10.10
N TRP A 73 2.85 4.62 11.41
CA TRP A 73 3.72 3.58 11.95
C TRP A 73 3.25 2.17 11.63
N ILE A 74 1.95 1.91 11.76
CA ILE A 74 1.38 0.60 11.40
C ILE A 74 1.61 0.33 9.91
N ALA A 75 1.27 1.27 9.04
CA ALA A 75 1.38 1.10 7.59
C ALA A 75 2.84 0.90 7.15
N ILE A 76 3.77 1.71 7.67
CA ILE A 76 5.21 1.55 7.41
C ILE A 76 5.71 0.21 7.96
N GLY A 77 5.33 -0.15 9.20
CA GLY A 77 5.73 -1.42 9.82
C GLY A 77 5.29 -2.63 8.99
N PHE A 78 4.05 -2.64 8.49
CA PHE A 78 3.57 -3.71 7.61
C PHE A 78 4.31 -3.74 6.27
N ALA A 79 4.54 -2.59 5.64
CA ALA A 79 5.26 -2.53 4.37
C ALA A 79 6.72 -3.00 4.50
N LEU A 80 7.39 -2.63 5.60
CA LEU A 80 8.73 -3.10 5.93
C LEU A 80 8.74 -4.60 6.21
N LEU A 81 7.78 -5.11 6.98
CA LEU A 81 7.67 -6.55 7.25
C LEU A 81 7.51 -7.35 5.95
N LEU A 82 6.61 -6.94 5.06
CA LEU A 82 6.42 -7.58 3.76
C LEU A 82 7.69 -7.54 2.90
N THR A 83 8.36 -6.39 2.87
CA THR A 83 9.63 -6.23 2.15
C THR A 83 10.73 -7.14 2.70
N LEU A 84 10.85 -7.24 4.02
CA LEU A 84 11.81 -8.14 4.67
C LEU A 84 11.49 -9.60 4.37
N MET A 85 10.21 -9.97 4.32
CA MET A 85 9.80 -11.34 3.95
C MET A 85 10.16 -11.66 2.51
N ASP A 86 9.99 -10.73 1.57
CA ASP A 86 10.36 -10.94 0.17
C ASP A 86 11.88 -11.07 -0.04
N TRP A 87 12.71 -10.51 0.84
CA TRP A 87 14.16 -10.68 0.80
C TRP A 87 14.67 -11.89 1.59
N ALA A 88 14.08 -12.17 2.75
CA ALA A 88 14.50 -13.27 3.61
C ALA A 88 14.00 -14.63 3.11
N TYR A 89 12.79 -14.65 2.53
CA TYR A 89 12.11 -15.85 2.04
C TYR A 89 11.49 -15.61 0.65
N PRO A 90 12.33 -15.25 -0.35
CA PRO A 90 11.84 -14.92 -1.69
C PRO A 90 11.16 -16.14 -2.33
N PRO A 91 9.94 -16.02 -2.88
CA PRO A 91 9.36 -17.07 -3.73
C PRO A 91 10.16 -17.29 -5.02
N GLU A 92 10.83 -16.25 -5.52
CA GLU A 92 11.77 -16.32 -6.65
C GLU A 92 12.95 -15.36 -6.41
N PRO A 93 14.18 -15.69 -6.88
CA PRO A 93 15.33 -14.80 -6.74
C PRO A 93 15.04 -13.39 -7.26
N HIS A 94 15.51 -12.36 -6.57
CA HIS A 94 15.36 -10.94 -6.94
C HIS A 94 13.93 -10.37 -6.89
N ILE A 95 12.91 -11.14 -6.46
CA ILE A 95 11.54 -10.58 -6.38
C ILE A 95 11.46 -9.37 -5.44
N GLY A 96 12.20 -9.40 -4.33
CA GLY A 96 12.29 -8.30 -3.38
C GLY A 96 12.82 -7.01 -3.99
N ASP A 97 13.66 -7.09 -5.03
CA ASP A 97 14.23 -5.93 -5.72
C ASP A 97 13.14 -5.16 -6.49
N ILE A 98 12.05 -5.83 -6.87
CA ILE A 98 10.90 -5.24 -7.55
C ILE A 98 9.76 -4.94 -6.57
N SER A 99 9.48 -5.84 -5.62
CA SER A 99 8.36 -5.68 -4.69
C SER A 99 8.62 -4.60 -3.63
N ALA A 100 9.87 -4.41 -3.17
CA ALA A 100 10.19 -3.41 -2.15
C ALA A 100 9.88 -1.96 -2.61
N PRO A 101 10.30 -1.51 -3.81
CA PRO A 101 9.88 -0.21 -4.33
C PRO A 101 8.35 -0.07 -4.48
N ILE A 102 7.67 -1.15 -4.88
CA ILE A 102 6.20 -1.16 -4.98
C ILE A 102 5.56 -0.97 -3.61
N HIS A 103 6.02 -1.69 -2.58
CA HIS A 103 5.57 -1.51 -1.20
C HIS A 103 5.75 -0.08 -0.73
N ALA A 104 6.90 0.53 -1.03
CA ALA A 104 7.19 1.92 -0.69
C ALA A 104 6.20 2.91 -1.33
N ILE A 105 5.84 2.73 -2.61
CA ILE A 105 4.82 3.55 -3.28
C ILE A 105 3.45 3.36 -2.64
N VAL A 106 3.03 2.10 -2.44
CA VAL A 106 1.72 1.79 -1.88
C VAL A 106 1.56 2.41 -0.50
N VAL A 107 2.54 2.22 0.39
CA VAL A 107 2.48 2.79 1.74
C VAL A 107 2.50 4.31 1.73
N SER A 108 3.32 4.94 0.87
CA SER A 108 3.41 6.40 0.77
C SER A 108 2.08 7.02 0.37
N ILE A 109 1.41 6.44 -0.64
CA ILE A 109 0.09 6.90 -1.07
C ILE A 109 -0.94 6.66 0.04
N SER A 110 -0.88 5.51 0.70
CA SER A 110 -1.77 5.13 1.79
C SER A 110 -1.74 6.14 2.95
N ILE A 111 -0.55 6.43 3.48
CA ILE A 111 -0.36 7.33 4.65
C ILE A 111 -0.69 8.79 4.33
N ILE A 112 -0.65 9.19 3.06
CA ILE A 112 -1.05 10.53 2.63
C ILE A 112 -2.57 10.60 2.42
N LEU A 113 -3.12 9.71 1.59
CA LEU A 113 -4.46 9.87 1.04
C LEU A 113 -5.54 9.50 2.07
N ILE A 114 -5.36 8.39 2.78
CA ILE A 114 -6.37 7.88 3.74
C ILE A 114 -6.59 8.88 4.88
N PRO A 115 -5.55 9.35 5.61
CA PRO A 115 -5.74 10.32 6.67
C PRO A 115 -6.31 11.65 6.18
N ASN A 116 -5.82 12.16 5.04
CA ASN A 116 -6.26 13.46 4.52
C ASN A 116 -7.73 13.45 4.09
N ARG A 117 -8.20 12.36 3.46
CA ARG A 117 -9.58 12.26 2.95
C ARG A 117 -10.58 11.87 4.03
N LEU A 118 -10.17 11.13 5.07
CA LEU A 118 -11.07 10.75 6.18
C LEU A 118 -11.11 11.77 7.31
N ARG A 119 -10.05 12.57 7.52
CA ARG A 119 -10.03 13.64 8.55
C ARG A 119 -11.03 14.77 8.27
N ARG A 120 -11.34 15.07 7.00
CA ARG A 120 -12.27 16.13 6.56
C ARG A 120 -13.76 15.79 6.82
N SER A 121 -14.12 15.21 7.96
CA SER A 121 -15.51 14.81 8.27
C SER A 121 -16.09 15.44 9.53
N ASN A 122 -15.34 16.32 10.21
CA ASN A 122 -15.79 16.99 11.43
C ASN A 122 -15.82 18.52 11.23
N ARG A 123 -16.40 18.98 10.12
CA ARG A 123 -16.96 20.33 10.00
C ARG A 123 -18.32 20.19 9.35
#